data_AF-A0A3A6N442-F1
#
_entry.id   AF-A0A3A6N442-F1
#
_cell.length_a   1.000
_cell.length_b   1.000
_cell.length_c   1.000
_cell.angle_alpha   90.00
_cell.angle_beta   90.00
_cell.angle_gamma   90.00
#
_symmetry.space_group_name_H-M   'P 1'
#
loop_
_entity.id
_entity.type
_entity.pdbx_description
1 polymer ?
#
loop_
_entity_poly.entity_id
_entity_poly.type
_entity_poly.pdbx_seq_one_letter_code
_entity_poly.pdbx_strand_id
1 'polypeptide(L)' 'MQKEHFAISRSSLEEAHNTGDREWLATTFSRARQVIEDGGRVHVTQELSGNSVELAAIIVDLEELGRYIKKYAV' A
#
# COMPACT_ATOMS: atom_id res chain seq x y z
N MET A 1 -19.62 10.18 -7.72
CA MET A 1 -18.16 10.28 -7.84
C MET A 1 -17.59 8.88 -7.66
N GLN A 2 -16.82 8.37 -8.62
CA GLN A 2 -16.09 7.11 -8.42
C GLN A 2 -15.04 7.38 -7.34
N LYS A 3 -15.05 6.58 -6.26
CA LYS A 3 -14.04 6.71 -5.20
C LYS A 3 -12.72 6.22 -5.80
N GLU A 4 -11.70 7.07 -5.80
CA GLU A 4 -10.40 6.68 -6.32
C GLU A 4 -9.82 5.57 -5.43
N HIS A 5 -9.40 4.47 -6.05
CA HIS A 5 -8.81 3.32 -5.37
C HIS A 5 -7.33 3.25 -5.77
N PHE A 6 -6.44 3.31 -4.77
CA PHE A 6 -5.00 3.13 -4.98
C PHE A 6 -4.58 1.76 -4.49
N ALA A 7 -4.12 0.90 -5.39
CA ALA A 7 -3.64 -0.43 -5.05
C ALA A 7 -2.12 -0.43 -4.91
N ILE A 8 -1.62 -1.03 -3.83
CA ILE A 8 -0.20 -1.22 -3.55
C ILE A 8 0.04 -2.73 -3.47
N SER A 9 0.98 -3.26 -4.25
CA SER A 9 1.39 -4.65 -4.09
C SER A 9 2.23 -4.82 -2.82
N ARG A 10 1.90 -5.82 -2.02
CA ARG A 10 2.69 -6.22 -0.85
C ARG A 10 4.10 -6.66 -1.24
N SER A 11 4.26 -7.39 -2.35
CA SER A 11 5.59 -7.82 -2.81
C SER A 11 6.47 -6.63 -3.19
N SER A 12 5.90 -5.58 -3.79
CA SER A 12 6.63 -4.35 -4.10
C SER A 12 7.01 -3.56 -2.85
N LEU A 13 6.15 -3.54 -1.82
CA LEU A 13 6.50 -2.96 -0.51
C LEU A 13 7.67 -3.70 0.13
N GLU A 14 7.64 -5.04 0.11
CA GLU A 14 8.70 -5.88 0.66
C GLU A 14 10.00 -5.72 -0.14
N GLU A 15 9.95 -5.65 -1.47
CA GLU A 15 11.11 -5.40 -2.32
C GLU A 15 11.73 -4.03 -2.06
N ALA A 16 10.93 -2.96 -2.08
CA ALA A 16 11.40 -1.60 -1.82
C ALA A 16 12.03 -1.46 -0.44
N HIS A 17 11.53 -2.20 0.56
CA HIS A 17 12.17 -2.29 1.85
C HIS A 17 13.51 -3.01 1.81
N ASN A 18 13.55 -4.21 1.25
CA ASN A 18 14.75 -5.05 1.19
C ASN A 18 15.90 -4.38 0.43
N THR A 19 15.59 -3.58 -0.59
CA THR A 19 16.57 -2.83 -1.39
C THR A 19 16.87 -1.43 -0.84
N GLY A 20 16.10 -0.96 0.15
CA GLY A 20 16.24 0.38 0.71
C GLY A 20 15.79 1.48 -0.25
N ASP A 21 14.86 1.20 -1.16
CA ASP A 21 14.28 2.14 -2.12
C ASP A 21 13.35 3.16 -1.42
N ARG A 22 13.99 4.16 -0.80
CA ARG A 22 13.32 5.24 -0.09
C ARG A 22 12.47 6.12 -1.01
N GLU A 23 12.84 6.24 -2.28
CA GLU A 23 12.11 7.06 -3.25
C GLU A 23 10.77 6.42 -3.59
N TRP A 24 10.76 5.12 -3.86
CA TRP A 24 9.53 4.38 -4.10
C TRP A 24 8.60 4.41 -2.88
N LEU A 25 9.15 4.21 -1.67
CA LEU A 25 8.37 4.27 -0.43
C LEU A 25 7.76 5.65 -0.20
N ALA A 26 8.53 6.73 -0.38
CA ALA A 26 8.05 8.10 -0.20
C ALA A 26 6.98 8.49 -1.24
N THR A 27 7.18 8.10 -2.50
CA THR A 27 6.23 8.36 -3.59
C THR A 27 4.93 7.61 -3.36
N THR A 28 5.02 6.32 -3.01
CA THR A 28 3.86 5.48 -2.71
C THR A 28 3.08 6.00 -1.51
N PHE A 29 3.77 6.41 -0.45
CA PHE A 29 3.13 7.03 0.71
C PHE A 29 2.43 8.34 0.36
N SER A 30 3.09 9.23 -0.40
CA SER A 30 2.53 10.52 -0.79
C SER A 30 1.27 10.37 -1.63
N ARG A 31 1.28 9.40 -2.56
CA ARG A 31 0.11 9.09 -3.38
C ARG A 31 -1.04 8.49 -2.58
N ALA A 32 -0.74 7.51 -1.73
CA ALA A 32 -1.72 6.88 -0.84
C ALA A 32 -2.36 7.90 0.10
N ARG A 33 -1.57 8.84 0.62
CA ARG A 33 -2.04 9.96 1.43
C ARG A 33 -3.05 10.81 0.67
N GLN A 34 -2.70 11.26 -0.54
CA GLN A 34 -3.59 12.10 -1.36
C GLN A 34 -4.94 11.41 -1.59
N VAL A 35 -4.93 10.12 -1.93
CA VAL A 35 -6.16 9.36 -2.16
C VAL A 35 -7.03 9.28 -0.90
N ILE A 36 -6.43 9.09 0.29
CA ILE A 36 -7.19 9.07 1.55
C ILE A 36 -7.74 10.46 1.88
N GLU A 37 -6.94 11.53 1.71
CA GLU A 37 -7.37 12.91 1.93
C GLU A 37 -8.54 13.32 1.00
N ASP A 38 -8.55 12.79 -0.24
CA ASP A 38 -9.63 12.99 -1.21
C ASP A 38 -10.88 12.10 -0.95
N GLY A 39 -10.88 11.32 0.13
CA GLY A 39 -11.99 10.44 0.52
C GLY A 39 -12.04 9.10 -0.23
N GLY A 40 -10.94 8.75 -0.91
CA GLY A 40 -10.70 7.45 -1.55
C GLY A 40 -10.25 6.38 -0.55
N ARG A 41 -9.74 5.26 -1.08
CA ARG A 41 -9.26 4.12 -0.28
C ARG A 41 -7.99 3.54 -0.86
N VAL A 42 -7.13 3.03 0.01
CA VAL A 42 -5.89 2.36 -0.37
C VAL A 42 -6.04 0.87 -0.12
N HIS A 43 -5.74 0.05 -1.12
CA HIS A 43 -5.76 -1.40 -0.99
C HIS A 43 -4.32 -1.91 -1.02
N VAL A 44 -3.92 -2.73 -0.06
CA VAL A 44 -2.67 -3.48 -0.16
C VAL A 44 -2.98 -4.92 -0.53
N THR A 45 -2.52 -5.35 -1.70
CA THR A 45 -2.83 -6.66 -2.28
C THR A 45 -1.68 -7.64 -2.08
N GLN A 46 -2.02 -8.90 -1.81
CA GLN A 46 -1.07 -10.00 -1.72
C GLN A 46 -1.54 -11.16 -2.59
N GLU A 47 -0.66 -11.60 -3.49
CA GLU A 47 -0.86 -12.83 -4.24
C GLU A 47 -0.32 -14.03 -3.43
N LEU A 48 -1.16 -15.05 -3.26
CA LEU A 48 -0.74 -16.35 -2.73
C LEU A 48 -0.54 -17.30 -3.93
N SER A 49 0.60 -17.99 -3.94
CA SER A 49 1.18 -18.72 -5.08
C SER A 49 0.23 -19.54 -5.95
N GLY A 50 0.55 -19.61 -7.25
CA GLY A 50 0.30 -20.73 -8.18
C GLY A 50 -1.14 -20.94 -8.64
N ASN A 51 -2.11 -20.91 -7.73
CA ASN A 51 -3.54 -20.98 -8.01
C ASN A 51 -4.31 -20.20 -6.93
N SER A 52 -4.87 -19.05 -7.32
CA SER A 52 -6.07 -18.41 -6.74
C SER A 52 -6.07 -18.06 -5.24
N VAL A 53 -5.81 -16.79 -4.91
CA VAL A 53 -6.62 -15.89 -4.04
C VAL A 53 -5.82 -14.59 -3.88
N GLU A 54 -6.41 -13.47 -4.30
CA GLU A 54 -5.90 -12.13 -3.98
C GLU A 54 -6.51 -11.68 -2.65
N LEU A 55 -5.69 -11.48 -1.63
CA LEU A 55 -6.12 -10.87 -0.38
C LEU A 55 -5.80 -9.38 -0.42
N ALA A 56 -6.81 -8.54 -0.26
CA ALA A 56 -6.66 -7.10 -0.15
C ALA A 56 -6.95 -6.64 1.29
N ALA A 57 -6.00 -5.94 1.89
CA ALA A 57 -6.26 -5.14 3.09
C ALA A 57 -6.68 -3.73 2.65
N ILE A 58 -7.86 -3.28 3.10
CA ILE A 58 -8.33 -1.92 2.84
C ILE A 58 -7.84 -1.04 3.98
N ILE A 59 -7.12 0.02 3.62
CA ILE A 59 -6.65 1.06 4.53
C ILE A 59 -7.47 2.31 4.26
N VAL A 60 -8.10 2.83 5.31
CA VAL A 60 -9.03 3.96 5.24
C VAL A 60 -8.56 5.20 6.00
N ASP A 61 -7.44 5.11 6.74
CA ASP A 61 -6.83 6.23 7.43
C ASP A 61 -5.30 6.23 7.32
N LEU A 62 -4.70 7.42 7.51
CA LEU A 62 -3.26 7.64 7.35
C LEU A 62 -2.41 6.98 8.46
N GLU A 63 -2.97 6.79 9.65
CA GLU A 63 -2.26 6.19 10.77
C GLU A 63 -2.10 4.68 10.56
N GLU A 64 -3.17 4.00 10.13
CA GLU A 64 -3.16 2.61 9.72
C GLU A 64 -2.18 2.39 8.55
N LEU A 65 -2.18 3.27 7.55
CA LEU A 65 -1.22 3.24 6.44
C LEU A 65 0.23 3.34 6.94
N GLY A 66 0.50 4.30 7.84
CA GLY A 66 1.82 4.49 8.42
C GLY A 66 2.30 3.28 9.21
N ARG A 67 1.42 2.65 10.00
CA ARG A 67 1.71 1.40 10.72
C ARG A 67 1.98 0.24 9.76
N TYR A 68 1.19 0.12 8.69
CA TYR A 68 1.35 -0.92 7.68
C TYR A 68 2.70 -0.80 7.00
N ILE A 69 3.04 0.37 6.44
CA ILE A 69 4.33 0.60 5.78
C ILE A 69 5.48 0.34 6.76
N LYS A 70 5.38 0.83 8.01
CA LYS A 70 6.39 0.60 9.03
C LYS A 70 6.62 -0.88 9.34
N LYS A 71 5.56 -1.70 9.36
CA LYS A 71 5.69 -3.16 9.56
C LYS A 71 6.59 -3.81 8.51
N TYR A 72 6.56 -3.30 7.28
CA TYR A 72 7.41 -3.76 6.19
C TYR A 72 8.63 -2.86 6.00
N ALA A 73 8.96 -1.96 6.92
CA ALA A 73 10.08 -1.03 6.79
C ALA A 73 11.22 -1.29 7.82
N VAL A 74 11.21 -2.42 8.52
CA VAL A 74 12.19 -2.77 9.58
C VAL A 74 12.92 -4.07 9.29
#